data_AF-A0AAV3RVB5-F1
#
_entry.id   AF-A0AAV3RVB5-F1
#
_cell.length_a   1.000
_cell.length_b   1.000
_cell.length_c   1.000
_cell.angle_alpha   90.00
_cell.angle_beta   90.00
_cell.angle_gamma   90.00
#
_symmetry.space_group_name_H-M   'P 1'
#
loop_
_entity.id
_entity.type
_entity.pdbx_description
1 polymer ?
#
loop_
_entity_poly.entity_id
_entity_poly.type
_entity_poly.pdbx_seq_one_letter_code
_entity_poly.pdbx_strand_id
1 'polypeptide(L)'
;MILQDQIIFFVLSLVINGPFGDIIIVGNPVTRKTLELPRLSLPTFRYRCCLAFEACSEVYKVVVVYMTEKHSYGPFNLNLGCAILTVGVDAEWRVVSCAHLEEEDMKVLMLGSPVTSTGLVYWSSILHHDIMVLDIKSETIKTISLPYAYGTSYPCLPKLNSISIWYLNSDCSMEVWLLKDHHMNEEWVKILYIDGEPIRNRLDEPFPSNELYPGSPKYYDVHPRCWLGNDERILFEVALDVSYFFVYDVKTCSCSWFALENDDSCNSQLEPFVNTLAWVC
;
A
#
# COMPACT_ATOMS: atom_id res chain seq x y z
N MET A 1 -6.85 -14.39 26.17
CA MET A 1 -8.15 -14.05 25.54
C MET A 1 -8.54 -12.63 25.94
N ILE A 2 -7.82 -11.63 25.40
CA ILE A 2 -8.09 -10.17 25.51
C ILE A 2 -7.35 -9.50 24.33
N LEU A 3 -7.94 -9.45 23.13
CA LEU A 3 -7.37 -8.74 21.96
C LEU A 3 -8.46 -8.23 20.99
N GLN A 4 -9.68 -7.88 21.47
CA GLN A 4 -10.78 -7.45 20.59
C GLN A 4 -10.93 -5.93 20.44
N ASP A 5 -10.26 -5.11 21.25
CA ASP A 5 -10.39 -3.65 21.14
C ASP A 5 -9.14 -3.03 20.47
N GLN A 6 -9.28 -2.79 19.16
CA GLN A 6 -8.49 -1.85 18.35
C GLN A 6 -6.97 -1.89 18.50
N ILE A 7 -6.37 -3.09 18.39
CA ILE A 7 -4.91 -3.16 18.28
C ILE A 7 -4.51 -3.08 16.81
N ILE A 8 -4.02 -1.91 16.42
CA ILE A 8 -3.38 -1.69 15.13
C ILE A 8 -1.94 -2.17 15.27
N PHE A 9 -1.61 -3.23 14.55
CA PHE A 9 -0.23 -3.72 14.41
C PHE A 9 0.32 -3.25 13.06
N PHE A 10 1.62 -2.94 13.03
CA PHE A 10 2.35 -2.56 11.84
C PHE A 10 3.47 -3.57 11.61
N VAL A 11 3.77 -3.83 10.35
CA VAL A 11 5.00 -4.55 9.99
C VAL A 11 6.05 -3.50 9.69
N LEU A 12 7.06 -3.46 10.54
CA LEU A 12 8.26 -2.66 10.31
C LEU A 12 9.32 -3.63 9.77
N SER A 13 9.59 -3.52 8.48
CA SER A 13 10.75 -4.19 7.92
C SER A 13 11.99 -3.39 8.27
N LEU A 14 12.86 -3.95 9.10
CA LEU A 14 14.20 -3.43 9.29
C LEU A 14 15.17 -4.35 8.56
N VAL A 15 15.55 -3.93 7.35
CA VAL A 15 16.55 -4.64 6.54
C VAL A 15 17.93 -4.41 7.16
N ILE A 16 18.33 -5.29 8.08
CA ILE A 16 19.73 -5.40 8.49
C ILE A 16 20.36 -6.43 7.55
N ASN A 17 20.97 -5.96 6.46
CA ASN A 17 21.72 -6.79 5.52
C ASN A 17 22.90 -7.49 6.23
N GLY A 18 22.64 -8.64 6.81
CA GLY A 18 23.62 -9.52 7.42
C GLY A 18 23.70 -10.85 6.67
N PRO A 19 24.79 -11.62 6.84
CA PRO A 19 24.98 -12.93 6.18
C PRO A 19 23.96 -14.01 6.61
N PHE A 20 23.03 -13.67 7.49
CA PHE A 20 22.09 -14.57 8.13
C PHE A 20 20.62 -14.30 7.75
N GLY A 21 20.40 -13.59 6.63
CA GLY A 21 19.07 -13.22 6.15
C GLY A 21 18.46 -12.04 6.89
N ASP A 22 17.36 -11.54 6.33
CA ASP A 22 16.64 -10.39 6.83
C ASP A 22 15.83 -10.71 8.09
N ILE A 23 15.77 -9.75 9.01
CA ILE A 23 14.97 -9.84 10.24
C ILE A 23 13.68 -9.05 10.03
N ILE A 24 12.53 -9.70 10.19
CA ILE A 24 11.22 -9.05 10.10
C ILE A 24 10.69 -8.82 11.51
N ILE A 25 10.27 -7.59 11.81
CA ILE A 25 9.75 -7.19 13.11
C ILE A 25 8.31 -6.69 12.96
N VAL A 26 7.41 -7.20 13.79
CA VAL A 26 6.05 -6.67 13.92
C VAL A 26 6.04 -5.73 15.11
N GLY A 27 5.63 -4.48 14.90
CA GLY A 27 5.53 -3.45 15.92
C GLY A 27 4.07 -3.12 16.24
N ASN A 28 3.79 -2.92 17.52
CA ASN A 28 2.54 -2.31 17.96
C ASN A 28 2.85 -0.91 18.48
N PRO A 29 2.51 0.16 17.76
CA PRO A 29 2.86 1.53 18.16
C PRO A 29 2.10 2.00 19.38
N VAL A 30 0.88 1.49 19.62
CA VAL A 30 0.08 1.84 20.80
C VAL A 30 0.77 1.34 22.07
N THR A 31 1.30 0.11 22.04
CA THR A 31 1.96 -0.49 23.22
C THR A 31 3.48 -0.33 23.20
N ARG A 32 4.05 0.17 22.10
CA ARG A 32 5.49 0.23 21.82
C ARG A 32 6.19 -1.13 21.97
N LYS A 33 5.45 -2.23 21.81
CA LYS A 33 6.01 -3.59 21.84
C LYS A 33 6.35 -4.04 20.44
N THR A 34 7.43 -4.79 20.33
CA THR A 34 7.91 -5.40 19.08
C THR A 34 7.99 -6.91 19.23
N LEU A 35 7.81 -7.61 18.12
CA LEU A 35 7.95 -9.05 18.01
C LEU A 35 8.83 -9.37 16.81
N GLU A 36 9.97 -10.02 17.05
CA GLU A 36 10.81 -10.58 16.00
C GLU A 36 10.16 -11.86 15.45
N LEU A 37 10.03 -11.95 14.13
CA LEU A 37 9.52 -13.14 13.45
C LEU A 37 10.65 -14.12 13.14
N PRO A 38 10.34 -15.42 12.95
CA PRO A 38 11.29 -16.38 12.38
C PRO A 38 11.96 -15.83 11.12
N ARG A 39 13.22 -16.17 10.90
CA ARG A 39 13.95 -15.74 9.70
C ARG A 39 13.44 -16.48 8.47
N LEU A 40 13.40 -15.79 7.34
CA LEU A 40 13.12 -16.42 6.06
C LEU A 40 14.38 -17.18 5.62
N SER A 41 14.31 -18.51 5.53
CA SER A 41 15.47 -19.38 5.19
C SER A 41 15.90 -19.29 3.71
N LEU A 42 15.50 -18.23 3.00
CA LEU A 42 15.75 -18.06 1.57
C LEU A 42 16.80 -16.96 1.37
N PRO A 43 17.75 -17.12 0.43
CA PRO A 43 18.70 -16.07 0.08
C PRO A 43 17.96 -14.97 -0.69
N THR A 44 17.39 -14.02 0.06
CA THR A 44 16.63 -12.89 -0.47
C THR A 44 17.46 -11.62 -0.47
N PHE A 45 17.20 -10.75 -1.44
CA PHE A 45 17.84 -9.43 -1.49
C PHE A 45 16.83 -8.28 -1.58
N ARG A 46 15.55 -8.58 -1.87
CA ARG A 46 14.44 -7.64 -1.80
C ARG A 46 13.18 -8.36 -1.37
N TYR A 47 12.40 -7.67 -0.55
CA TYR A 47 11.06 -8.11 -0.21
C TYR A 47 10.12 -6.94 0.07
N ARG A 48 8.83 -7.19 -0.14
CA ARG A 48 7.72 -6.36 0.32
C ARG A 48 6.94 -7.18 1.33
N CYS A 49 6.49 -6.54 2.41
CA CYS A 49 5.74 -7.23 3.44
C CYS A 49 4.53 -6.43 3.89
N CYS A 50 3.50 -7.13 4.34
CA CYS A 50 2.34 -6.52 4.98
C CYS A 50 1.79 -7.42 6.08
N LEU A 51 1.00 -6.81 6.96
CA LEU A 51 0.22 -7.52 7.97
C LEU A 51 -1.23 -7.62 7.52
N ALA A 52 -1.79 -8.82 7.59
CA ALA A 52 -3.20 -9.08 7.33
C ALA A 52 -3.84 -9.76 8.53
N PHE A 53 -5.13 -9.51 8.77
CA PHE A 53 -5.89 -10.11 9.86
C PHE A 53 -6.95 -11.06 9.32
N GLU A 54 -6.94 -12.31 9.79
CA GLU A 54 -7.91 -13.33 9.41
C GLU A 54 -9.03 -13.37 10.46
N ALA A 55 -10.18 -12.77 10.14
CA ALA A 55 -11.26 -12.59 11.11
C ALA A 55 -11.88 -13.91 11.63
N CYS A 56 -11.91 -14.98 10.83
CA CYS A 56 -12.52 -16.25 11.24
C CYS A 56 -11.74 -16.97 12.35
N SER A 57 -10.42 -16.85 12.32
CA SER A 57 -9.49 -17.52 13.26
C SER A 57 -8.92 -16.55 14.29
N GLU A 58 -9.21 -15.25 14.16
CA GLU A 58 -8.69 -14.16 15.00
C GLU A 58 -7.15 -14.13 15.08
N VAL A 59 -6.48 -14.45 13.96
CA VAL A 59 -5.02 -14.43 13.88
C VAL A 59 -4.51 -13.36 12.92
N TYR A 60 -3.32 -12.85 13.20
CA TYR A 60 -2.57 -12.03 12.26
C TYR A 60 -1.64 -12.91 11.43
N LYS A 61 -1.59 -12.66 10.13
CA LYS A 61 -0.64 -13.26 9.20
C LYS A 61 0.26 -12.19 8.60
N VAL A 62 1.54 -12.48 8.52
CA VAL A 62 2.52 -11.64 7.82
C VAL A 62 2.75 -12.25 6.46
N VAL A 63 2.59 -11.46 5.42
CA VAL A 63 2.83 -11.86 4.03
C VAL A 63 4.10 -11.19 3.55
N VAL A 64 4.95 -11.95 2.87
CA VAL A 64 6.21 -11.48 2.30
C VAL A 64 6.27 -11.90 0.84
N VAL A 65 6.38 -10.94 -0.06
CA VAL A 65 6.79 -11.18 -1.45
C VAL A 65 8.29 -11.01 -1.49
N TYR A 66 9.00 -12.01 -2.00
CA TYR A 66 10.46 -12.04 -2.00
C TYR A 66 11.03 -12.38 -3.37
N MET A 67 12.31 -12.03 -3.54
CA MET A 67 13.09 -12.25 -4.74
C MET A 67 14.36 -13.00 -4.38
N THR A 68 14.61 -14.13 -5.05
CA THR A 68 15.86 -14.91 -4.92
C THR A 68 16.62 -14.92 -6.23
N GLU A 69 17.96 -14.99 -6.15
CA GLU A 69 18.79 -15.19 -7.33
C GLU A 69 18.59 -16.62 -7.86
N LYS A 70 18.27 -16.78 -9.16
CA LYS A 70 18.52 -18.08 -9.78
C LYS A 70 20.02 -18.22 -9.97
N HIS A 71 20.57 -19.37 -9.63
CA HIS A 71 21.97 -19.74 -9.91
C HIS A 71 22.36 -19.77 -11.41
N SER A 72 21.52 -19.27 -12.30
CA SER A 72 21.75 -19.20 -13.75
C SER A 72 22.33 -17.84 -14.15
N TYR A 73 23.52 -17.86 -14.74
CA TYR A 73 24.23 -16.71 -15.31
C TYR A 73 23.36 -15.92 -16.30
N GLY A 74 22.63 -14.92 -15.82
CA GLY A 74 21.85 -14.00 -16.63
C GLY A 74 21.36 -12.83 -15.76
N PRO A 75 21.46 -11.57 -16.24
CA PRO A 75 21.26 -10.37 -15.42
C PRO A 75 19.83 -10.17 -14.87
N PHE A 76 18.86 -11.01 -15.25
CA PHE A 76 17.46 -10.90 -14.84
C PHE A 76 16.78 -12.23 -14.48
N ASN A 77 17.56 -13.28 -14.19
CA ASN A 77 17.00 -14.56 -13.78
C ASN A 77 16.67 -14.56 -12.29
N LEU A 78 15.58 -13.89 -11.95
CA LEU A 78 15.10 -13.76 -10.57
C LEU A 78 13.95 -14.74 -10.35
N ASN A 79 13.97 -15.41 -9.20
CA ASN A 79 12.86 -16.24 -8.74
C ASN A 79 12.00 -15.40 -7.81
N LEU A 80 10.74 -15.20 -8.21
CA LEU A 80 9.76 -14.47 -7.44
C LEU A 80 8.92 -15.46 -6.65
N GLY A 81 8.66 -15.13 -5.39
CA GLY A 81 7.88 -15.98 -4.51
C GLY A 81 7.11 -15.18 -3.47
N CYS A 82 6.16 -15.86 -2.85
CA CYS A 82 5.34 -15.34 -1.77
C CYS A 82 5.41 -16.33 -0.60
N ALA A 83 5.57 -15.82 0.61
CA ALA A 83 5.55 -16.59 1.83
C ALA A 83 4.62 -15.95 2.85
N ILE A 84 4.04 -16.77 3.71
CA ILE A 84 3.12 -16.35 4.75
C ILE A 84 3.49 -16.98 6.09
N LEU A 85 3.28 -16.24 7.17
CA LEU A 85 3.54 -16.69 8.54
C LEU A 85 2.41 -16.23 9.47
N THR A 86 1.85 -17.15 10.22
CA THR A 86 0.85 -16.86 11.26
C THR A 86 1.55 -16.43 12.55
N VAL A 87 1.34 -15.18 12.95
CA VAL A 87 2.06 -14.55 14.07
C VAL A 87 1.77 -15.28 15.38
N GLY A 88 2.82 -15.76 16.05
CA GLY A 88 2.72 -16.46 17.34
C GLY A 88 2.24 -17.91 17.24
N VAL A 89 1.99 -18.43 16.04
CA VAL A 89 1.55 -19.82 15.80
C VAL A 89 2.58 -20.58 14.99
N ASP A 90 2.98 -20.03 13.84
CA ASP A 90 3.90 -20.70 12.92
C ASP A 90 5.35 -20.52 13.38
N ALA A 91 6.11 -21.61 13.39
CA ALA A 91 7.55 -21.59 13.68
C ALA A 91 8.40 -21.26 12.44
N GLU A 92 7.84 -21.47 11.25
CA GLU A 92 8.52 -21.33 9.96
C GLU A 92 7.59 -20.69 8.92
N TRP A 93 8.18 -20.05 7.92
CA TRP A 93 7.46 -19.46 6.81
C TRP A 93 6.91 -20.53 5.87
N ARG A 94 5.64 -20.39 5.48
CA ARG A 94 4.99 -21.28 4.50
C ARG A 94 5.01 -20.62 3.13
N VAL A 95 5.50 -21.33 2.12
CA VAL A 95 5.55 -20.82 0.74
C VAL A 95 4.16 -20.90 0.13
N VAL A 96 3.67 -19.77 -0.35
CA VAL A 96 2.41 -19.67 -1.11
C VAL A 96 2.69 -20.08 -2.55
N SER A 97 1.90 -21.01 -3.08
CA SER A 97 2.05 -21.47 -4.46
C SER A 97 1.79 -20.30 -5.43
N CYS A 98 2.81 -20.00 -6.24
CA CYS A 98 2.74 -19.02 -7.31
C CYS A 98 2.94 -19.66 -8.69
N ALA A 99 2.91 -20.99 -8.79
CA ALA A 99 3.23 -21.72 -10.03
C ALA A 99 2.21 -21.50 -11.16
N HIS A 100 1.00 -21.07 -10.81
CA HIS A 100 -0.08 -20.75 -11.76
C HIS A 100 -0.03 -19.29 -12.26
N LEU A 101 0.86 -18.47 -11.71
CA LEU A 101 0.98 -17.06 -12.10
C LEU A 101 1.87 -16.91 -13.32
N GLU A 102 1.47 -16.01 -14.22
CA GLU A 102 2.29 -15.64 -15.37
C GLU A 102 3.42 -14.69 -14.95
N GLU A 103 4.38 -14.45 -15.86
CA GLU A 103 5.50 -13.54 -15.58
C GLU A 103 5.02 -12.10 -15.27
N GLU A 104 3.97 -11.63 -15.97
CA GLU A 104 3.39 -10.31 -15.74
C GLU A 104 2.71 -10.21 -14.35
N ASP A 105 1.97 -11.23 -13.92
CA ASP A 105 1.38 -11.30 -12.57
C ASP A 105 2.47 -11.17 -11.49
N MET A 106 3.59 -11.84 -11.70
CA MET A 106 4.72 -11.80 -10.77
C MET A 106 5.37 -10.41 -10.69
N LYS A 107 5.38 -9.64 -11.79
CA LYS A 107 5.84 -8.24 -11.76
C LYS A 107 4.91 -7.37 -10.92
N VAL A 108 3.60 -7.61 -10.97
CA VAL A 108 2.63 -6.88 -10.11
C VAL A 108 2.92 -7.13 -8.64
N LEU A 109 3.12 -8.40 -8.23
CA LEU A 109 3.47 -8.74 -6.85
C LEU A 109 4.76 -8.04 -6.36
N MET A 110 5.73 -7.88 -7.25
CA MET A 110 7.03 -7.30 -6.92
C MET A 110 7.04 -5.77 -6.87
N LEU A 111 6.40 -5.14 -7.84
CA LEU A 111 6.41 -3.69 -8.00
C LEU A 111 5.30 -3.03 -7.17
N GLY A 112 4.20 -3.76 -6.94
CA GLY A 112 3.08 -3.27 -6.16
C GLY A 112 3.37 -3.18 -4.67
N SER A 113 2.86 -2.13 -4.03
CA SER A 113 2.84 -2.04 -2.58
C SER A 113 1.67 -2.85 -2.04
N PRO A 114 1.89 -3.81 -1.11
CA PRO A 114 0.81 -4.61 -0.58
C PRO A 114 -0.12 -3.78 0.29
N VAL A 115 -1.41 -4.01 0.13
CA VAL A 115 -2.48 -3.35 0.88
C VAL A 115 -3.43 -4.41 1.41
N THR A 116 -3.87 -4.29 2.66
CA THR A 116 -4.69 -5.34 3.29
C THR A 116 -6.09 -4.84 3.61
N SER A 117 -7.10 -5.67 3.36
CA SER A 117 -8.50 -5.42 3.74
C SER A 117 -9.21 -6.74 3.97
N THR A 118 -9.87 -6.89 5.13
CA THR A 118 -10.82 -7.99 5.40
C THR A 118 -10.27 -9.40 5.12
N GLY A 119 -9.02 -9.66 5.50
CA GLY A 119 -8.38 -10.97 5.27
C GLY A 119 -7.83 -11.18 3.85
N LEU A 120 -7.80 -10.14 3.03
CA LEU A 120 -7.23 -10.16 1.69
C LEU A 120 -6.02 -9.23 1.64
N VAL A 121 -5.04 -9.60 0.80
CA VAL A 121 -3.90 -8.74 0.44
C VAL A 121 -3.96 -8.44 -1.03
N TYR A 122 -3.83 -7.17 -1.37
CA TYR A 122 -3.92 -6.64 -2.72
C TYR A 122 -2.58 -6.05 -3.14
N TRP A 123 -2.17 -6.32 -4.37
CA TRP A 123 -1.06 -5.63 -5.02
C TRP A 123 -1.55 -5.03 -6.32
N SER A 124 -1.25 -3.76 -6.52
CA SER A 124 -1.46 -3.09 -7.80
C SER A 124 -0.19 -2.39 -8.24
N SER A 125 0.02 -2.31 -9.55
CA SER A 125 1.18 -1.68 -10.17
C SER A 125 0.70 -0.65 -11.18
N ILE A 126 1.32 0.53 -11.18
CA ILE A 126 1.05 1.59 -12.15
C ILE A 126 1.31 1.17 -13.62
N LEU A 127 2.12 0.12 -13.81
CA LEU A 127 2.50 -0.42 -15.11
C LEU A 127 1.57 -1.53 -15.64
N HIS A 128 0.62 -2.00 -14.83
CA HIS A 128 -0.19 -3.18 -15.17
C HIS A 128 -1.68 -2.89 -14.97
N HIS A 129 -2.53 -3.54 -15.77
CA HIS A 129 -3.98 -3.34 -15.77
C HIS A 129 -4.74 -4.36 -14.90
N ASP A 130 -4.03 -5.03 -14.00
CA ASP A 130 -4.60 -6.04 -13.12
C ASP A 130 -4.16 -5.84 -11.67
N ILE A 131 -4.97 -6.40 -10.75
CA ILE A 131 -4.69 -6.47 -9.32
C ILE A 131 -4.47 -7.91 -8.95
N MET A 132 -3.39 -8.17 -8.22
CA MET A 132 -3.19 -9.46 -7.57
C MET A 132 -3.86 -9.46 -6.22
N VAL A 133 -4.58 -10.53 -5.90
CA VAL A 133 -5.23 -10.72 -4.61
C VAL A 133 -4.83 -12.04 -3.99
N LEU A 134 -4.30 -12.00 -2.78
CA LEU A 134 -4.09 -13.16 -1.93
C LEU A 134 -5.21 -13.22 -0.89
N ASP A 135 -5.96 -14.31 -0.89
CA ASP A 135 -6.79 -14.70 0.24
C ASP A 135 -5.89 -15.35 1.29
N ILE A 136 -5.75 -14.73 2.47
CA ILE A 136 -4.81 -15.22 3.49
C ILE A 136 -5.32 -16.47 4.18
N LYS A 137 -6.62 -16.78 4.10
CA LYS A 137 -7.23 -17.96 4.71
C LYS A 137 -7.00 -19.19 3.84
N SER A 138 -7.32 -19.09 2.54
CA SER A 138 -7.06 -20.18 1.59
C SER A 138 -5.61 -20.22 1.13
N GLU A 139 -4.84 -19.15 1.35
CA GLU A 139 -3.46 -18.99 0.88
C GLU A 139 -3.38 -19.14 -0.65
N THR A 140 -4.37 -18.59 -1.36
CA THR A 140 -4.48 -18.64 -2.82
C THR A 140 -4.39 -17.24 -3.42
N ILE A 141 -3.59 -17.11 -4.48
CA ILE A 141 -3.46 -15.88 -5.25
C ILE A 141 -4.32 -15.95 -6.51
N LYS A 142 -5.05 -14.89 -6.82
CA LYS A 142 -5.77 -14.70 -8.07
C LYS A 142 -5.53 -13.31 -8.65
N THR A 143 -5.86 -13.14 -9.92
CA THR A 143 -5.76 -11.87 -10.64
C THR A 143 -7.18 -11.34 -10.88
N ILE A 144 -7.37 -10.03 -10.65
CA ILE A 144 -8.63 -9.31 -10.92
C ILE A 144 -8.31 -8.18 -11.89
N SER A 145 -9.00 -8.15 -13.01
CA SER A 145 -8.83 -7.06 -13.98
C SER A 145 -9.38 -5.74 -13.44
N LEU A 146 -8.63 -4.68 -13.68
CA LEU A 146 -9.05 -3.32 -13.38
C LEU A 146 -10.20 -2.89 -14.32
N PRO A 147 -11.04 -1.90 -13.92
CA PRO A 147 -12.00 -1.33 -14.84
C PRO A 147 -11.26 -0.70 -16.02
N TYR A 148 -11.91 -0.73 -17.18
CA TYR A 148 -11.39 -0.06 -18.36
C TYR A 148 -11.48 1.46 -18.14
N ALA A 149 -10.38 2.07 -17.71
CA ALA A 149 -10.25 3.50 -17.55
C ALA A 149 -8.95 3.98 -18.21
N TYR A 150 -8.99 5.20 -18.71
CA TYR A 150 -7.82 5.87 -19.28
C TYR A 150 -7.00 6.50 -18.14
N GLY A 151 -5.68 6.40 -18.21
CA GLY A 151 -4.77 7.05 -17.26
C GLY A 151 -3.91 6.06 -16.46
N THR A 152 -3.18 6.61 -15.50
CA THR A 152 -2.31 5.83 -14.60
C THR A 152 -3.11 5.39 -13.40
N SER A 153 -3.16 4.08 -13.14
CA SER A 153 -3.77 3.52 -11.95
C SER A 153 -2.81 3.65 -10.75
N TYR A 154 -3.34 4.02 -9.59
CA TYR A 154 -2.59 4.16 -8.34
C TYR A 154 -2.88 3.01 -7.36
N PRO A 155 -2.09 2.86 -6.29
CA PRO A 155 -2.26 1.80 -5.30
C PRO A 155 -3.69 1.68 -4.78
N CYS A 156 -4.08 0.44 -4.46
CA CYS A 156 -5.36 0.16 -3.81
C CYS A 156 -5.42 0.85 -2.44
N LEU A 157 -6.52 1.51 -2.10
CA LEU A 157 -6.75 1.98 -0.73
C LEU A 157 -7.85 1.16 -0.06
N PRO A 158 -7.62 0.64 1.17
CA PRO A 158 -8.67 -0.03 1.93
C PRO A 158 -9.81 0.96 2.20
N LYS A 159 -11.04 0.50 1.99
CA LYS A 159 -12.27 1.24 2.26
C LYS A 159 -13.27 0.31 2.96
N LEU A 160 -13.31 0.37 4.29
CA LEU A 160 -14.09 -0.53 5.16
C LEU A 160 -13.85 -2.01 4.85
N ASN A 161 -14.69 -2.61 4.00
CA ASN A 161 -14.68 -4.03 3.61
C ASN A 161 -14.39 -4.23 2.11
N SER A 162 -13.77 -3.25 1.46
CA SER A 162 -13.50 -3.25 0.03
C SER A 162 -12.18 -2.51 -0.24
N ILE A 163 -11.76 -2.52 -1.50
CA ILE A 163 -10.65 -1.70 -1.98
C ILE A 163 -11.13 -0.69 -3.01
N SER A 164 -10.52 0.48 -2.96
CA SER A 164 -10.68 1.52 -3.96
C SER A 164 -9.41 1.66 -4.77
N ILE A 165 -9.55 1.92 -6.07
CA ILE A 165 -8.46 2.27 -6.97
C ILE A 165 -8.71 3.66 -7.52
N TRP A 166 -7.64 4.28 -8.00
CA TRP A 166 -7.65 5.65 -8.45
C TRP A 166 -6.99 5.74 -9.81
N TYR A 167 -7.62 6.47 -10.72
CA TYR A 167 -7.02 6.84 -11.99
C TYR A 167 -6.71 8.32 -11.97
N LEU A 168 -5.45 8.68 -12.13
CA LEU A 168 -5.07 10.06 -12.40
C LEU A 168 -5.12 10.29 -13.90
N ASN A 169 -5.91 11.28 -14.28
CA ASN A 169 -5.96 11.79 -15.64
C ASN A 169 -4.88 12.87 -15.83
N SER A 170 -4.57 13.17 -17.09
CA SER A 170 -3.56 14.17 -17.46
C SER A 170 -3.83 15.57 -16.92
N ASP A 171 -5.05 15.83 -16.47
CA ASP A 171 -5.51 17.12 -15.98
C ASP A 171 -5.55 17.26 -14.46
N CYS A 172 -4.91 16.34 -13.73
CA CYS A 172 -5.04 16.17 -12.27
C CYS A 172 -6.44 15.76 -11.80
N SER A 173 -7.40 15.52 -12.72
CA SER A 173 -8.68 14.95 -12.32
C SER A 173 -8.50 13.47 -11.97
N MET A 174 -9.32 12.99 -11.06
CA MET A 174 -9.21 11.62 -10.57
C MET A 174 -10.54 10.91 -10.61
N GLU A 175 -10.50 9.63 -11.00
CA GLU A 175 -11.63 8.73 -10.86
C GLU A 175 -11.38 7.72 -9.76
N VAL A 176 -12.39 7.50 -8.92
CA VAL A 176 -12.32 6.53 -7.83
C VAL A 176 -13.29 5.40 -8.12
N TRP A 177 -12.74 4.20 -8.17
CA TRP A 177 -13.51 2.99 -8.42
C TRP A 177 -13.43 2.08 -7.21
N LEU A 178 -14.55 1.47 -6.86
CA LEU A 178 -14.69 0.57 -5.73
C LEU A 178 -14.96 -0.85 -6.23
N LEU A 179 -14.23 -1.83 -5.71
CA LEU A 179 -14.49 -3.24 -6.01
C LEU A 179 -15.68 -3.74 -5.17
N LYS A 180 -16.84 -3.93 -5.80
CA LYS A 180 -18.00 -4.52 -5.14
C LYS A 180 -17.82 -6.03 -5.00
N ASP A 181 -18.25 -6.52 -3.83
CA ASP A 181 -18.48 -7.94 -3.53
C ASP A 181 -17.48 -8.91 -4.15
N HIS A 182 -16.31 -9.00 -3.52
CA HIS A 182 -15.18 -9.83 -3.95
C HIS A 182 -15.49 -11.34 -3.99
N HIS A 183 -16.62 -11.78 -3.41
CA HIS A 183 -16.96 -13.20 -3.32
C HIS A 183 -17.99 -13.66 -4.35
N MET A 184 -18.72 -12.74 -5.01
CA MET A 184 -19.82 -13.12 -5.89
C MET A 184 -19.59 -12.75 -7.36
N ASN A 185 -19.31 -11.48 -7.69
CA ASN A 185 -19.31 -10.99 -9.07
C ASN A 185 -18.36 -9.79 -9.26
N GLU A 186 -17.11 -9.89 -8.80
CA GLU A 186 -16.03 -8.88 -8.93
C GLU A 186 -16.35 -7.72 -9.91
N GLU A 187 -17.02 -6.68 -9.41
CA GLU A 187 -17.55 -5.60 -10.24
C GLU A 187 -16.96 -4.28 -9.74
N TRP A 188 -16.32 -3.56 -10.66
CA TRP A 188 -15.83 -2.22 -10.37
C TRP A 188 -16.93 -1.20 -10.58
N VAL A 189 -17.17 -0.37 -9.57
CA VAL A 189 -18.14 0.72 -9.64
C VAL A 189 -17.46 2.04 -9.37
N LYS A 190 -17.58 2.98 -10.31
CA LYS A 190 -17.13 4.35 -10.13
C LYS A 190 -17.98 5.00 -9.03
N ILE A 191 -17.33 5.43 -7.95
CA ILE A 191 -18.00 6.02 -6.78
C ILE A 191 -17.75 7.52 -6.66
N LEU A 192 -16.67 8.03 -7.23
CA LEU A 192 -16.29 9.44 -7.12
C LEU A 192 -15.53 9.89 -8.37
N TYR A 193 -15.74 11.15 -8.72
CA TYR A 193 -14.92 11.91 -9.64
C TYR A 193 -14.45 13.17 -8.92
N ILE A 194 -13.15 13.41 -8.92
CA ILE A 194 -12.53 14.59 -8.33
C ILE A 194 -12.07 15.47 -9.48
N ASP A 195 -12.60 16.69 -9.53
CA ASP A 195 -12.12 17.70 -10.46
C ASP A 195 -10.69 18.12 -10.08
N GLY A 196 -9.80 18.08 -11.06
CA GLY A 196 -8.39 18.44 -10.90
C GLY A 196 -8.13 19.94 -10.91
N GLU A 197 -9.08 20.76 -11.38
CA GLU A 197 -8.88 22.21 -11.53
C GLU A 197 -8.53 22.90 -10.18
N PRO A 198 -9.24 22.66 -9.06
CA PRO A 198 -8.90 23.28 -7.79
C PRO A 198 -7.51 22.87 -7.28
N ILE A 199 -7.12 21.60 -7.52
CA ILE A 199 -5.83 21.06 -7.14
C ILE A 199 -4.73 21.75 -7.95
N ARG A 200 -4.90 21.81 -9.28
CA ARG A 200 -3.95 22.47 -10.19
C ARG A 200 -3.80 23.96 -9.88
N ASN A 201 -4.90 24.69 -9.71
CA ASN A 201 -4.86 26.12 -9.42
C ASN A 201 -4.04 26.40 -8.16
N ARG A 202 -4.18 25.55 -7.14
CA ARG A 202 -3.37 25.64 -5.92
C ARG A 202 -1.91 25.29 -6.17
N LEU A 203 -1.66 24.26 -6.98
CA LEU A 203 -0.30 23.83 -7.30
C LEU A 203 0.44 24.86 -8.18
N ASP A 204 -0.26 25.64 -8.99
CA ASP A 204 0.33 26.68 -9.83
C ASP A 204 0.76 27.92 -9.03
N GLU A 205 0.24 28.10 -7.81
CA GLU A 205 0.74 29.12 -6.89
C GLU A 205 2.26 28.92 -6.61
N PRO A 206 3.03 30.00 -6.47
CA PRO A 206 4.46 29.89 -6.20
C PRO A 206 4.70 29.25 -4.83
N PHE A 207 5.04 27.95 -4.82
CA PHE A 207 5.58 27.32 -3.63
C PHE A 207 6.97 27.89 -3.30
N PRO A 208 7.28 28.12 -2.00
CA PRO A 208 8.55 28.71 -1.58
C PRO A 208 9.81 27.96 -2.04
N SER A 209 9.70 26.68 -2.40
CA SER A 209 10.84 25.80 -2.74
C SER A 209 11.18 25.74 -4.24
N ASN A 210 10.43 26.40 -5.12
CA ASN A 210 10.50 26.18 -6.57
C ASN A 210 11.64 26.91 -7.31
N GLU A 211 12.65 27.45 -6.62
CA GLU A 211 13.76 28.17 -7.27
C GLU A 211 14.77 27.26 -7.99
N LEU A 212 14.75 25.94 -7.75
CA LEU A 212 15.79 25.03 -8.23
C LEU A 212 15.74 24.74 -9.74
N TYR A 213 14.57 24.80 -10.39
CA TYR A 213 14.43 24.46 -11.82
C TYR A 213 13.46 25.39 -12.57
N PRO A 214 13.87 26.63 -12.91
CA PRO A 214 13.05 27.52 -13.72
C PRO A 214 12.88 26.96 -15.15
N GLY A 215 11.65 26.63 -15.52
CA GLY A 215 11.25 26.33 -16.91
C GLY A 215 10.89 24.88 -17.24
N SER A 216 11.03 23.92 -16.31
CA SER A 216 10.48 22.57 -16.51
C SER A 216 8.95 22.57 -16.33
N PRO A 217 8.19 21.80 -17.14
CA PRO A 217 6.78 21.57 -16.85
C PRO A 217 6.65 20.99 -15.45
N LYS A 218 5.78 21.57 -14.62
CA LYS A 218 5.57 21.10 -13.27
C LYS A 218 4.71 19.84 -13.33
N TYR A 219 5.36 18.68 -13.23
CA TYR A 219 4.66 17.42 -13.03
C TYR A 219 4.48 17.24 -11.53
N TYR A 220 3.23 17.25 -11.09
CA TYR A 220 2.87 17.00 -9.70
C TYR A 220 2.39 15.58 -9.58
N ASP A 221 3.13 14.77 -8.82
CA ASP A 221 2.72 13.42 -8.49
C ASP A 221 1.81 13.48 -7.26
N VAL A 222 0.51 13.32 -7.49
CA VAL A 222 -0.51 13.30 -6.42
C VAL A 222 -0.88 11.86 -6.12
N HIS A 223 -0.65 11.44 -4.88
CA HIS A 223 -0.86 10.08 -4.42
C HIS A 223 -1.98 10.02 -3.37
N PRO A 224 -3.06 9.26 -3.61
CA PRO A 224 -4.03 8.99 -2.57
C PRO A 224 -3.37 8.09 -1.51
N ARG A 225 -3.45 8.47 -0.23
CA ARG A 225 -2.82 7.75 0.88
C ARG A 225 -3.80 6.92 1.69
N CYS A 226 -5.00 7.45 1.99
CA CYS A 226 -6.04 6.70 2.72
C CYS A 226 -7.39 7.42 2.73
N TRP A 227 -8.44 6.68 3.07
CA TRP A 227 -9.73 7.23 3.49
C TRP A 227 -9.71 7.68 4.96
N LEU A 228 -10.44 8.74 5.27
CA LEU A 228 -10.55 9.38 6.58
C LEU A 228 -12.01 9.54 6.98
N GLY A 229 -12.30 9.40 8.29
CA GLY A 229 -13.60 9.72 8.87
C GLY A 229 -14.77 8.93 8.26
N ASN A 230 -14.66 7.60 8.23
CA ASN A 230 -15.68 6.70 7.66
C ASN A 230 -15.96 6.97 6.16
N ASP A 231 -14.90 7.07 5.37
CA ASP A 231 -14.95 7.28 3.92
C ASP A 231 -15.51 8.64 3.47
N GLU A 232 -15.56 9.62 4.36
CA GLU A 232 -16.06 10.96 4.05
C GLU A 232 -14.98 11.89 3.48
N ARG A 233 -13.71 11.55 3.76
CA ARG A 233 -12.55 12.36 3.39
C ARG A 233 -11.44 11.48 2.85
N ILE A 234 -10.57 12.02 2.01
CA ILE A 234 -9.42 11.32 1.44
C ILE A 234 -8.18 12.16 1.70
N LEU A 235 -7.14 11.52 2.23
CA LEU A 235 -5.82 12.13 2.36
C LEU A 235 -5.04 11.90 1.08
N PHE A 236 -4.51 12.97 0.51
CA PHE A 236 -3.57 12.96 -0.60
C PHE A 236 -2.23 13.49 -0.14
N GLU A 237 -1.17 12.89 -0.69
CA GLU A 237 0.17 13.44 -0.68
C GLU A 237 0.49 14.00 -2.05
N VAL A 238 1.19 15.13 -2.09
CA VAL A 238 1.81 15.66 -3.29
C VAL A 238 3.31 15.47 -3.16
N ALA A 239 3.86 14.58 -3.97
CA ALA A 239 5.29 14.32 -4.00
C ALA A 239 6.02 15.53 -4.61
N LEU A 240 6.64 16.31 -3.74
CA LEU A 240 7.51 17.46 -4.01
C LEU A 240 8.76 17.34 -3.12
N ASP A 241 9.69 18.28 -3.22
CA ASP A 241 10.88 18.34 -2.34
C ASP A 241 10.52 18.42 -0.84
N VAL A 242 9.32 18.90 -0.54
CA VAL A 242 8.67 18.85 0.79
C VAL A 242 7.34 18.13 0.61
N SER A 243 7.04 17.12 1.44
CA SER A 243 5.77 16.42 1.37
C SER A 243 4.63 17.36 1.79
N TYR A 244 3.85 17.81 0.80
CA TYR A 244 2.59 18.51 1.03
C TYR A 244 1.46 17.50 1.06
N PHE A 245 0.46 17.79 1.88
CA PHE A 245 -0.73 16.98 1.98
C PHE A 245 -1.97 17.84 1.78
N PHE A 246 -3.02 17.21 1.29
CA PHE A 246 -4.35 17.80 1.37
C PHE A 246 -5.39 16.75 1.69
N VAL A 247 -6.42 17.18 2.42
CA VAL A 247 -7.62 16.39 2.64
C VAL A 247 -8.69 16.86 1.66
N TYR A 248 -9.19 15.94 0.84
CA TYR A 248 -10.37 16.15 0.02
C TYR A 248 -11.61 15.69 0.79
N ASP A 249 -12.59 16.58 0.97
CA ASP A 249 -13.88 16.25 1.56
C ASP A 249 -14.88 15.88 0.47
N VAL A 250 -15.35 14.62 0.51
CA VAL A 250 -16.19 14.03 -0.55
C VAL A 250 -17.58 14.63 -0.60
N LYS A 251 -18.12 15.09 0.54
CA LYS A 251 -19.47 15.66 0.61
C LYS A 251 -19.51 17.09 0.11
N THR A 252 -18.49 17.87 0.45
CA THR A 252 -18.40 19.30 0.13
C THR A 252 -17.59 19.59 -1.12
N CYS A 253 -16.88 18.60 -1.67
CA CYS A 253 -15.95 18.72 -2.78
C CYS A 253 -14.87 19.80 -2.54
N SER A 254 -14.38 19.90 -1.30
CA SER A 254 -13.41 20.92 -0.89
C SER A 254 -12.06 20.31 -0.50
N CYS A 255 -10.98 21.08 -0.69
CA CYS A 255 -9.61 20.67 -0.33
C CYS A 255 -9.09 21.50 0.83
N SER A 256 -8.54 20.85 1.85
CA SER A 256 -7.82 21.50 2.95
C SER A 256 -6.35 21.10 2.92
N TRP A 257 -5.46 22.07 2.74
CA TRP A 257 -4.03 21.87 2.51
C TRP A 257 -3.22 22.07 3.79
N PHE A 258 -2.17 21.27 3.97
CA PHE A 258 -1.21 21.41 5.06
C PHE A 258 0.15 20.82 4.65
N ALA A 259 1.22 21.31 5.27
CA ALA A 259 2.56 20.77 5.10
C ALA A 259 2.94 20.01 6.37
N LEU A 260 3.67 18.90 6.22
CA LEU A 260 4.42 18.34 7.33
C LEU A 260 5.79 19.02 7.35
N GLU A 261 6.16 19.63 8.47
CA GLU A 261 7.51 20.14 8.63
C GLU A 261 8.46 18.92 8.63
N ASN A 262 9.38 18.87 7.68
CA ASN A 262 10.48 17.90 7.65
C ASN A 262 11.45 18.25 8.79
N ASP A 263 11.02 18.03 10.02
CA ASP A 263 11.95 17.92 11.12
C ASP A 263 12.61 16.55 10.98
N ASP A 264 13.89 16.49 10.62
CA ASP A 264 14.69 15.27 10.43
C ASP A 264 14.67 14.32 11.66
N SER A 265 13.99 14.72 12.74
CA SER A 265 13.66 13.94 13.94
C SER A 265 12.34 13.15 13.87
N CYS A 266 11.73 13.02 12.68
CA CYS A 266 10.37 12.57 12.31
C CYS A 266 9.84 11.18 12.79
N ASN A 267 10.10 10.77 14.03
CA ASN A 267 9.33 9.71 14.70
C ASN A 267 8.35 10.25 15.76
N SER A 268 8.40 11.54 16.11
CA SER A 268 7.60 12.11 17.21
C SER A 268 6.44 13.03 16.79
N GLN A 269 6.40 13.53 15.56
CA GLN A 269 5.42 14.55 15.15
C GLN A 269 4.13 14.02 14.53
N LEU A 270 3.97 12.69 14.38
CA LEU A 270 2.70 12.08 13.95
C LEU A 270 1.64 12.03 15.08
N GLU A 271 1.97 12.53 16.29
CA GLU A 271 1.05 12.59 17.44
C GLU A 271 -0.33 13.24 17.17
N PRO A 272 -0.48 14.31 16.37
CA PRO A 272 -1.79 14.91 16.09
C PRO A 272 -2.70 14.01 15.26
N PHE A 273 -2.12 13.07 14.51
CA PHE A 273 -2.84 12.11 13.67
C PHE A 273 -2.96 10.74 14.34
N VAL A 274 -2.51 10.55 15.58
CA VAL A 274 -2.66 9.25 16.30
C VAL A 274 -4.13 8.82 16.43
N ASN A 275 -5.08 9.77 16.38
CA ASN A 275 -6.52 9.49 16.39
C ASN A 275 -7.14 9.29 14.98
N THR A 276 -6.37 9.49 13.93
CA THR A 276 -6.74 9.18 12.55
C THR A 276 -5.77 8.13 12.05
N LEU A 277 -6.23 6.89 11.85
CA LEU A 277 -5.45 5.72 11.39
C LEU A 277 -4.56 5.91 10.14
N ALA A 278 -4.49 7.10 9.56
CA ALA A 278 -3.60 7.51 8.49
C ALA A 278 -2.15 7.67 8.99
N TRP A 279 -1.43 6.55 9.07
CA TRP A 279 0.03 6.60 9.10
C TRP A 279 0.50 6.61 7.65
N VAL A 280 1.19 7.69 7.26
CA VAL A 280 1.83 7.81 5.95
C VAL A 280 3.07 6.91 5.99
N CYS A 281 2.97 5.73 5.38
CA CYS A 281 4.10 4.83 5.15
C CYS A 281 4.94 5.28 3.94
#